data_AF-A0A7C1BZW2-F1
#
_entry.id   AF-A0A7C1BZW2-F1
#
_cell.length_a   1.000
_cell.length_b   1.000
_cell.length_c   1.000
_cell.angle_alpha   90.00
_cell.angle_beta   90.00
_cell.angle_gamma   90.00
#
_symmetry.space_group_name_H-M   'P 1'
#
loop_
_entity.id
_entity.type
_entity.pdbx_description
1 polymer ?
#
loop_
_entity_poly.entity_id
_entity_poly.type
_entity_poly.pdbx_seq_one_letter_code
_entity_poly.pdbx_strand_id
1 'polypeptide(L)'
;MNSPKFLTGHKYNIYCPAVSMNKEIQYKESGIKFFNQISQILEEFGVKTKKISIRKIKNNKVQIRLILSSKLEDLLNLYEKINFEYNKEKSFLGNVFAFYLRRKQKVINGRKEAEKIAISLREEGYNINSIFSKINSEWVNRRFIERSIYEGRKTEPRVSFSFEGISRLVKETREKFGNSGFVLDKIIEIRKVPYNGYVYDFTVNHPFHNFTGNNFLVSNCGVRLIRSNLEKKDIEDKLEELINGLFINIPSGVGSTGKLKLNRKEIEKLVVEGARWAVKNGYGYEEDLERIEEYGCIKGADPNVVSERAYERGLEQSGTLGSGNHFLEIQQVVQIYDREIAEKFGLFEGQITIMVHTGSRGFGYQICDDYLSLFGKVHSKYGISLPDRQLACAPAKSPEGRKYFAAMKAAANYAFANRQVITHWVRETFSYVLRKSDRDIGLEIVYDVAHNICKLEKHNVDGREKLLLVHRKGATRAFPKGHPELPERYRDVGQPVIIPGTMGTASYVLVGTEKALQETWGSTCHGAGRMMSRHQAIKESRGRSIADELLKKGVLAKAKSKRGLAEEMPEAYKDVDEVIKVVEGAGISKKVAKMIPLAVIKG
;
A
#
# COMPACT_ATOMS: atom_id res chain seq x y z
N MET A 1 10.85 -24.12 30.39
CA MET A 1 11.62 -22.90 30.77
C MET A 1 10.71 -21.86 31.41
N ASN A 2 11.21 -21.07 32.37
CA ASN A 2 10.46 -19.96 32.97
C ASN A 2 10.26 -18.80 31.97
N SER A 3 9.15 -18.06 32.12
CA SER A 3 8.93 -16.84 31.34
C SER A 3 9.99 -15.79 31.67
N PRO A 4 10.33 -14.89 30.73
CA PRO A 4 11.23 -13.77 30.99
C PRO A 4 10.68 -12.88 32.12
N LYS A 5 11.51 -12.54 33.10
CA LYS A 5 11.12 -11.71 34.26
C LYS A 5 12.27 -10.85 34.76
N PHE A 6 11.98 -9.61 35.16
CA PHE A 6 12.94 -8.73 35.81
C PHE A 6 13.19 -9.12 37.26
N LEU A 7 14.44 -8.90 37.71
CA LEU A 7 14.84 -9.03 39.10
C LEU A 7 14.02 -8.05 39.95
N THR A 8 13.35 -8.55 40.98
CA THR A 8 12.48 -7.75 41.85
C THR A 8 13.26 -6.57 42.43
N GLY A 9 12.71 -5.35 42.35
CA GLY A 9 13.38 -4.12 42.81
C GLY A 9 14.40 -3.53 41.83
N HIS A 10 14.66 -4.16 40.68
CA HIS A 10 15.57 -3.65 39.65
C HIS A 10 14.86 -3.39 38.33
N LYS A 11 14.97 -2.17 37.80
CA LYS A 11 14.33 -1.75 36.54
C LYS A 11 14.99 -2.28 35.27
N TYR A 12 16.24 -2.77 35.36
CA TYR A 12 17.10 -3.05 34.19
C TYR A 12 17.74 -4.44 34.17
N ASN A 13 17.60 -5.22 35.25
CA ASN A 13 18.24 -6.53 35.41
C ASN A 13 17.20 -7.64 35.29
N ILE A 14 17.55 -8.71 34.59
CA ILE A 14 16.66 -9.84 34.31
C ILE A 14 17.10 -11.02 35.18
N TYR A 15 16.14 -11.79 35.69
CA TYR A 15 16.44 -13.06 36.35
C TYR A 15 17.16 -14.01 35.38
N CYS A 16 18.14 -14.76 35.86
CA CYS A 16 18.72 -15.84 35.06
C CYS A 16 17.60 -16.77 34.58
N PRO A 17 17.44 -16.96 33.26
CA PRO A 17 16.48 -17.93 32.75
C PRO A 17 16.85 -19.31 33.27
N ALA A 18 15.84 -20.13 33.53
CA ALA A 18 16.05 -21.45 34.07
C ALA A 18 15.06 -22.46 33.49
N VAL A 19 15.57 -23.66 33.26
CA VAL A 19 14.77 -24.85 32.99
C VAL A 19 14.80 -25.72 34.24
N SER A 20 13.63 -26.15 34.71
CA SER A 20 13.51 -26.94 35.92
C SER A 20 12.76 -28.24 35.66
N MET A 21 13.19 -29.31 36.29
CA MET A 21 12.46 -30.58 36.34
C MET A 21 12.41 -31.09 37.78
N ASN A 22 11.36 -31.84 38.10
CA ASN A 22 11.25 -32.56 39.36
C ASN A 22 11.46 -34.06 39.05
N LYS A 23 12.30 -34.72 39.83
CA LYS A 23 12.60 -36.16 39.72
C LYS A 23 12.54 -36.81 41.10
N GLU A 24 12.26 -38.10 41.17
CA GLU A 24 12.51 -38.86 42.40
C GLU A 24 14.01 -38.90 42.69
N ILE A 25 14.38 -38.98 43.97
CA ILE A 25 15.78 -38.86 44.38
C ILE A 25 16.69 -39.90 43.70
N GLN A 26 16.17 -41.11 43.45
CA GLN A 26 16.87 -42.19 42.75
C GLN A 26 17.23 -41.85 41.29
N TYR A 27 16.46 -40.97 40.64
CA TYR A 27 16.69 -40.55 39.25
C TYR A 27 17.41 -39.20 39.13
N LYS A 28 18.02 -38.71 40.22
CA LYS A 28 18.76 -37.44 40.25
C LYS A 28 19.83 -37.38 39.18
N GLU A 29 20.68 -38.40 39.08
CA GLU A 29 21.82 -38.42 38.15
C GLU A 29 21.37 -38.43 36.68
N SER A 30 20.29 -39.15 36.37
CA SER A 30 19.65 -39.10 35.05
C SER A 30 19.19 -37.68 34.69
N GLY A 31 18.59 -36.95 35.64
CA GLY A 31 18.18 -35.56 35.41
C GLY A 31 19.35 -34.59 35.21
N ILE A 32 20.47 -34.80 35.90
CA ILE A 32 21.71 -34.03 35.69
C ILE A 32 22.26 -34.31 34.29
N LYS A 33 22.36 -35.59 33.90
CA LYS A 33 22.83 -36.00 32.56
C LYS A 33 21.99 -35.37 31.45
N PHE A 34 20.66 -35.39 31.60
CA PHE A 34 19.76 -34.72 30.65
C PHE A 34 20.03 -33.23 30.54
N PHE A 35 20.19 -32.51 31.66
CA PHE A 35 20.47 -31.07 31.59
C PHE A 35 21.87 -30.73 31.07
N ASN A 36 22.86 -31.62 31.21
CA ASN A 36 24.14 -31.47 30.54
C ASN A 36 23.97 -31.58 29.01
N GLN A 37 23.16 -32.53 28.52
CA GLN A 37 22.84 -32.63 27.09
C GLN A 37 22.09 -31.38 26.58
N ILE A 38 21.11 -30.89 27.34
CA ILE A 38 20.42 -29.62 27.01
C ILE A 38 21.41 -28.45 26.99
N SER A 39 22.39 -28.42 27.90
CA SER A 39 23.44 -27.39 27.90
C SER A 39 24.25 -27.41 26.60
N GLN A 40 24.64 -28.59 26.12
CA GLN A 40 25.38 -28.75 24.86
C GLN A 40 24.56 -28.25 23.67
N ILE A 41 23.28 -28.61 23.59
CA ILE A 41 22.38 -28.12 22.53
C ILE A 41 22.25 -26.59 22.59
N LEU A 42 22.11 -26.00 23.79
CA LEU A 42 22.01 -24.55 23.95
C LEU A 42 23.28 -23.83 23.47
N GLU A 43 24.46 -24.43 23.65
CA GLU A 43 25.72 -23.88 23.16
C GLU A 43 25.79 -23.79 21.64
N GLU A 44 25.16 -24.72 20.89
CA GLU A 44 25.05 -24.65 19.42
C GLU A 44 24.33 -23.38 18.94
N PHE A 45 23.39 -22.86 19.74
CA PHE A 45 22.69 -21.59 19.47
C PHE A 45 23.41 -20.36 20.03
N GLY A 46 24.55 -20.56 20.70
CA GLY A 46 25.32 -19.51 21.37
C GLY A 46 24.74 -19.10 22.72
N VAL A 47 24.04 -19.99 23.42
CA VAL A 47 23.45 -19.73 24.74
C VAL A 47 24.21 -20.51 25.81
N LYS A 48 25.04 -19.81 26.60
CA LYS A 48 25.82 -20.45 27.66
C LYS A 48 24.97 -20.76 28.90
N THR A 49 25.31 -21.84 29.60
CA THR A 49 24.73 -22.16 30.91
C THR A 49 25.68 -21.79 32.04
N LYS A 50 25.13 -21.53 33.23
CA LYS A 50 25.89 -21.09 34.41
C LYS A 50 26.18 -22.24 35.36
N LYS A 51 25.14 -22.98 35.75
CA LYS A 51 25.25 -24.15 36.63
C LYS A 51 23.95 -24.95 36.66
N ILE A 52 24.06 -26.20 37.10
CA ILE A 52 22.92 -27.02 37.52
C ILE A 52 22.78 -26.87 39.04
N SER A 53 21.59 -26.46 39.48
CA SER A 53 21.20 -26.29 40.88
C SER A 53 20.27 -27.43 41.30
N ILE A 54 20.47 -27.99 42.49
CA ILE A 54 19.66 -29.09 43.01
C ILE A 54 19.10 -28.69 44.37
N ARG A 55 17.78 -28.88 44.55
CA ARG A 55 17.09 -28.61 45.81
C ARG A 55 16.19 -29.79 46.16
N LYS A 56 16.30 -30.31 47.39
CA LYS A 56 15.34 -31.30 47.91
C LYS A 56 13.96 -30.66 48.06
N ILE A 57 12.94 -31.38 47.62
CA ILE A 57 11.52 -31.00 47.76
C ILE A 57 10.77 -32.12 48.52
N LYS A 58 9.53 -31.86 48.95
CA LYS A 58 8.73 -32.85 49.71
C LYS A 58 8.54 -34.15 48.92
N ASN A 59 8.27 -35.25 49.63
CA ASN A 59 7.95 -36.58 49.09
C ASN A 59 9.10 -37.25 48.32
N ASN A 60 10.30 -37.25 48.90
CA ASN A 60 11.51 -37.92 48.36
C ASN A 60 11.86 -37.53 46.90
N LYS A 61 11.56 -36.29 46.53
CA LYS A 61 11.82 -35.72 45.20
C LYS A 61 12.90 -34.65 45.28
N VAL A 62 13.58 -34.44 44.17
CA VAL A 62 14.53 -33.35 43.95
C VAL A 62 14.05 -32.47 42.81
N GLN A 63 14.18 -31.15 42.98
CA GLN A 63 14.08 -30.20 41.89
C GLN A 63 15.48 -29.92 41.37
N ILE A 64 15.68 -30.21 40.09
CA ILE A 64 16.91 -29.93 39.36
C ILE A 64 16.63 -28.71 38.47
N ARG A 65 17.54 -27.74 38.45
CA ARG A 65 17.41 -26.51 37.65
C ARG A 65 18.68 -26.26 36.85
N LEU A 66 18.58 -26.26 35.52
CA LEU A 66 19.61 -25.71 34.65
C LEU A 66 19.44 -24.18 34.62
N ILE A 67 20.44 -23.46 35.14
CA ILE A 67 20.46 -22.00 35.17
C ILE A 67 21.26 -21.51 33.97
N LEU A 68 20.64 -20.72 33.11
CA LEU A 68 21.28 -20.13 31.93
C LEU A 68 22.06 -18.87 32.31
N SER A 69 23.02 -18.50 31.47
CA SER A 69 23.74 -17.23 31.59
C SER A 69 22.78 -16.04 31.50
N SER A 70 23.08 -14.99 32.26
CA SER A 70 22.37 -13.72 32.22
C SER A 70 23.16 -12.63 31.49
N LYS A 71 24.23 -12.99 30.78
CA LYS A 71 24.94 -12.05 29.92
C LYS A 71 24.02 -11.64 28.76
N LEU A 72 24.19 -10.41 28.31
CA LEU A 72 23.29 -9.78 27.33
C LEU A 72 23.22 -10.57 26.01
N GLU A 73 24.36 -11.02 25.51
CA GLU A 73 24.47 -11.80 24.26
C GLU A 73 23.81 -13.18 24.37
N ASP A 74 24.02 -13.90 25.47
CA ASP A 74 23.37 -15.20 25.72
C ASP A 74 21.83 -15.05 25.76
N LEU A 75 21.33 -13.97 26.37
CA LEU A 75 19.88 -13.68 26.42
C LEU A 75 19.31 -13.29 25.05
N LEU A 76 20.06 -12.55 24.24
CA LEU A 76 19.66 -12.22 22.86
C LEU A 76 19.58 -13.49 22.02
N ASN A 77 20.62 -14.33 22.04
CA ASN A 77 20.62 -15.61 21.33
C ASN A 77 19.43 -16.49 21.75
N LEU A 78 19.14 -16.53 23.05
CA LEU A 78 18.02 -17.30 23.59
C LEU A 78 16.66 -16.80 23.07
N TYR A 79 16.39 -15.49 23.11
CA TYR A 79 15.07 -14.96 22.76
C TYR A 79 14.89 -14.71 21.26
N GLU A 80 15.96 -14.45 20.50
CA GLU A 80 15.88 -14.21 19.05
C GLU A 80 15.91 -15.51 18.23
N LYS A 81 16.65 -16.55 18.70
CA LYS A 81 16.81 -17.80 17.93
C LYS A 81 15.94 -18.94 18.42
N ILE A 82 15.71 -19.06 19.73
CA ILE A 82 15.00 -20.21 20.32
C ILE A 82 13.59 -19.82 20.76
N ASN A 83 13.49 -18.76 21.57
CA ASN A 83 12.26 -18.19 22.10
C ASN A 83 11.31 -19.25 22.73
N PHE A 84 10.00 -19.04 22.65
CA PHE A 84 8.97 -19.90 23.24
C PHE A 84 7.89 -20.24 22.22
N GLU A 85 8.26 -20.74 21.04
CA GLU A 85 7.33 -21.05 19.93
C GLU A 85 6.15 -21.94 20.34
N TYR A 86 6.36 -22.81 21.33
CA TYR A 86 5.32 -23.67 21.89
C TYR A 86 4.26 -22.93 22.74
N ASN A 87 4.40 -21.62 23.00
CA ASN A 87 3.47 -20.84 23.81
C ASN A 87 3.42 -19.37 23.39
N LYS A 88 2.28 -18.94 22.82
CA LYS A 88 2.10 -17.58 22.27
C LYS A 88 2.36 -16.45 23.28
N GLU A 89 1.86 -16.58 24.51
CA GLU A 89 2.04 -15.58 25.57
C GLU A 89 3.53 -15.42 25.94
N LYS A 90 4.25 -16.53 26.08
CA LYS A 90 5.69 -16.50 26.37
C LYS A 90 6.51 -16.05 25.17
N SER A 91 6.12 -16.42 23.95
CA SER A 91 6.80 -16.00 22.71
C SER A 91 6.70 -14.50 22.54
N PHE A 92 5.50 -13.91 22.74
CA PHE A 92 5.30 -12.47 22.80
C PHE A 92 6.24 -11.80 23.81
N LEU A 93 6.28 -12.30 25.05
CA LEU A 93 7.19 -11.76 26.06
C LEU A 93 8.65 -11.91 25.63
N GLY A 94 9.04 -13.03 25.05
CA GLY A 94 10.38 -13.25 24.50
C GLY A 94 10.76 -12.22 23.43
N ASN A 95 9.86 -11.95 22.48
CA ASN A 95 10.06 -10.94 21.42
C ASN A 95 10.25 -9.53 21.99
N VAL A 96 9.39 -9.14 22.95
CA VAL A 96 9.51 -7.84 23.61
C VAL A 96 10.82 -7.75 24.42
N PHE A 97 11.24 -8.84 25.07
CA PHE A 97 12.52 -8.90 25.78
C PHE A 97 13.72 -8.83 24.84
N ALA A 98 13.70 -9.54 23.70
CA ALA A 98 14.75 -9.44 22.69
C ALA A 98 14.89 -7.99 22.19
N PHE A 99 13.77 -7.36 21.83
CA PHE A 99 13.74 -5.97 21.41
C PHE A 99 14.28 -5.01 22.49
N TYR A 100 13.85 -5.19 23.74
CA TYR A 100 14.36 -4.42 24.88
C TYR A 100 15.86 -4.60 25.08
N LEU A 101 16.37 -5.82 24.96
CA LEU A 101 17.79 -6.14 25.11
C LEU A 101 18.63 -5.55 23.97
N ARG A 102 18.13 -5.52 22.73
CA ARG A 102 18.78 -4.82 21.62
C ARG A 102 18.89 -3.33 21.88
N ARG A 103 17.82 -2.68 22.37
CA ARG A 103 17.85 -1.27 22.79
C ARG A 103 18.86 -1.04 23.91
N LYS A 104 18.88 -1.94 24.90
CA LYS A 104 19.85 -1.90 26.01
C LYS A 104 21.29 -2.00 25.49
N GLN A 105 21.56 -2.92 24.58
CA GLN A 105 22.87 -3.09 23.94
C GLN A 105 23.30 -1.83 23.20
N LYS A 106 22.39 -1.20 22.45
CA LYS A 106 22.67 0.05 21.72
C LYS A 106 23.10 1.18 22.66
N VAL A 107 22.40 1.36 23.79
CA VAL A 107 22.75 2.38 24.81
C VAL A 107 24.11 2.08 25.43
N ILE A 108 24.38 0.82 25.78
CA ILE A 108 25.67 0.42 26.37
C ILE A 108 26.80 0.68 25.36
N ASN A 109 26.62 0.32 24.09
CA ASN A 109 27.61 0.54 23.04
C ASN A 109 27.89 2.03 22.83
N GLY A 110 26.86 2.86 22.70
CA GLY A 110 27.04 4.32 22.55
C GLY A 110 27.75 4.95 23.75
N ARG A 111 27.50 4.45 24.97
CA ARG A 111 28.23 4.89 26.17
C ARG A 111 29.69 4.44 26.17
N LYS A 112 30.01 3.23 25.67
CA LYS A 112 31.39 2.76 25.50
C LYS A 112 32.15 3.60 24.47
N GLU A 113 31.50 3.93 23.35
CA GLU A 113 32.09 4.80 22.32
C GLU A 113 32.36 6.20 22.85
N ALA A 114 31.39 6.80 23.54
CA ALA A 114 31.56 8.09 24.18
C ALA A 114 32.68 8.10 25.23
N GLU A 115 32.85 7.01 26.00
CA GLU A 115 33.95 6.84 26.95
C GLU A 115 35.31 6.85 26.23
N LYS A 116 35.45 6.11 25.12
CA LYS A 116 36.68 6.13 24.30
C LYS A 116 36.98 7.51 23.74
N ILE A 117 35.97 8.18 23.18
CA ILE A 117 36.10 9.54 22.63
C ILE A 117 36.49 10.52 23.74
N ALA A 118 35.88 10.40 24.93
CA ALA A 118 36.18 11.26 26.06
C ALA A 118 37.65 11.16 26.53
N ILE A 119 38.19 9.95 26.57
CA ILE A 119 39.59 9.71 26.94
C ILE A 119 40.53 10.30 25.87
N SER A 120 40.28 10.02 24.59
CA SER A 120 41.08 10.59 23.47
C SER A 120 41.09 12.12 23.49
N LEU A 121 39.92 12.75 23.59
CA LEU A 121 39.84 14.22 23.63
C LEU A 121 40.52 14.80 24.89
N ARG A 122 40.57 14.04 25.99
CA ARG A 122 41.30 14.48 27.18
C ARG A 122 42.81 14.45 26.96
N GLU A 123 43.32 13.42 26.30
CA GLU A 123 44.73 13.30 25.91
C GLU A 123 45.13 14.43 24.94
N GLU A 124 44.22 14.86 24.08
CA GLU A 124 44.37 16.03 23.19
C GLU A 124 44.28 17.39 23.92
N GLY A 125 44.13 17.40 25.25
CA GLY A 125 44.16 18.62 26.08
C GLY A 125 42.82 19.33 26.27
N TYR A 126 41.71 18.78 25.76
CA TYR A 126 40.39 19.40 25.97
C TYR A 126 39.94 19.33 27.44
N ASN A 127 39.23 20.37 27.88
CA ASN A 127 38.58 20.39 29.20
C ASN A 127 37.23 19.63 29.17
N ILE A 128 36.76 19.18 30.34
CA ILE A 128 35.55 18.34 30.48
C ILE A 128 34.31 18.95 29.81
N ASN A 129 34.13 20.28 29.92
CA ASN A 129 32.97 20.95 29.36
C ASN A 129 33.00 20.91 27.83
N SER A 130 34.17 21.11 27.23
CA SER A 130 34.38 20.99 25.79
C SER A 130 34.21 19.55 25.30
N ILE A 131 34.67 18.56 26.07
CA ILE A 131 34.48 17.13 25.76
C ILE A 131 32.99 16.78 25.79
N PHE A 132 32.24 17.24 26.80
CA PHE A 132 30.81 16.97 26.90
C PHE A 132 30.01 17.56 25.75
N SER A 133 30.31 18.80 25.34
CA SER A 133 29.64 19.42 24.18
C SER A 133 29.97 18.72 22.87
N LYS A 134 31.20 18.23 22.69
CA LYS A 134 31.63 17.49 21.48
C LYS A 134 31.02 16.10 21.35
N ILE A 135 30.83 15.37 22.46
CA ILE A 135 30.27 14.01 22.43
C ILE A 135 28.79 13.99 22.05
N ASN A 136 28.04 15.06 22.37
CA ASN A 136 26.64 15.30 21.97
C ASN A 136 25.76 14.03 21.90
N SER A 137 25.74 13.25 22.98
CA SER A 137 25.03 11.96 23.05
C SER A 137 23.91 12.04 24.09
N GLU A 138 22.70 11.63 23.70
CA GLU A 138 21.53 11.56 24.59
C GLU A 138 21.72 10.53 25.74
N TRP A 139 22.71 9.64 25.65
CA TRP A 139 22.96 8.55 26.59
C TRP A 139 24.01 8.88 27.66
N VAL A 140 24.67 10.05 27.54
CA VAL A 140 25.83 10.43 28.35
C VAL A 140 25.56 11.76 29.04
N ASN A 141 25.97 11.87 30.30
CA ASN A 141 25.94 13.12 31.06
C ASN A 141 27.35 13.51 31.48
N ARG A 142 27.54 14.75 31.92
CA ARG A 142 28.84 15.27 32.36
C ARG A 142 29.52 14.37 33.39
N ARG A 143 28.78 13.91 34.40
CA ARG A 143 29.30 13.02 35.45
C ARG A 143 29.81 11.69 34.88
N PHE A 144 29.18 11.16 33.84
CA PHE A 144 29.67 9.96 33.17
C PHE A 144 31.04 10.19 32.53
N ILE A 145 31.25 11.34 31.87
CA ILE A 145 32.53 11.70 31.24
C ILE A 145 33.62 11.87 32.29
N GLU A 146 33.34 12.63 33.36
CA GLU A 146 34.27 12.86 34.46
C GLU A 146 34.79 11.55 35.05
N ARG A 147 33.88 10.62 35.37
CA ARG A 147 34.27 9.31 35.92
C ARG A 147 35.04 8.44 34.93
N SER A 148 34.70 8.55 33.64
CA SER A 148 35.38 7.77 32.59
C SER A 148 36.82 8.22 32.42
N ILE A 149 37.08 9.53 32.57
CA ILE A 149 38.43 10.11 32.46
C ILE A 149 39.26 9.89 33.73
N TYR A 150 38.71 10.17 34.92
CA TYR A 150 39.51 10.26 36.14
C TYR A 150 39.57 8.98 36.97
N GLU A 151 38.50 8.19 36.99
CA GLU A 151 38.43 7.01 37.86
C GLU A 151 38.85 5.72 37.14
N GLY A 152 38.72 5.69 35.80
CA GLY A 152 38.83 4.47 35.01
C GLY A 152 37.72 3.46 35.36
N ARG A 153 37.35 2.60 34.41
CA ARG A 153 36.29 1.60 34.64
C ARG A 153 36.81 0.17 34.69
N LYS A 154 36.44 -0.52 35.77
CA LYS A 154 36.64 -1.97 35.94
C LYS A 154 35.52 -2.82 35.34
N THR A 155 34.36 -2.22 35.02
CA THR A 155 33.18 -2.92 34.52
C THR A 155 32.51 -2.14 33.40
N GLU A 156 31.73 -2.83 32.57
CA GLU A 156 31.00 -2.18 31.47
C GLU A 156 30.07 -1.04 31.94
N PRO A 157 29.85 -0.02 31.08
CA PRO A 157 28.86 1.02 31.30
C PRO A 157 27.47 0.42 31.56
N ARG A 158 26.80 0.90 32.61
CA ARG A 158 25.38 0.59 32.85
C ARG A 158 24.50 1.46 31.94
N VAL A 159 23.24 1.09 31.74
CA VAL A 159 22.25 2.00 31.11
C VAL A 159 22.01 3.24 31.97
N SER A 160 21.59 4.35 31.35
CA SER A 160 21.27 5.58 32.07
C SER A 160 19.98 5.41 32.90
N PHE A 161 19.77 6.29 33.87
CA PHE A 161 18.50 6.35 34.60
C PHE A 161 17.32 6.75 33.72
N SER A 162 17.57 7.39 32.57
CA SER A 162 16.57 7.77 31.57
C SER A 162 16.16 6.63 30.63
N PHE A 163 16.83 5.47 30.69
CA PHE A 163 16.44 4.33 29.87
C PHE A 163 15.08 3.79 30.33
N GLU A 164 14.14 3.67 29.39
CA GLU A 164 12.79 3.24 29.72
C GLU A 164 12.76 1.80 30.27
N GLY A 165 11.83 1.53 31.18
CA GLY A 165 11.60 0.19 31.71
C GLY A 165 10.75 -0.66 30.77
N ILE A 166 10.94 -1.99 30.79
CA ILE A 166 10.24 -2.90 29.87
C ILE A 166 8.72 -2.90 30.06
N SER A 167 8.21 -2.64 31.28
CA SER A 167 6.79 -2.82 31.59
C SER A 167 5.91 -1.93 30.74
N ARG A 168 6.39 -0.71 30.45
CA ARG A 168 5.75 0.22 29.52
C ARG A 168 5.71 -0.36 28.11
N LEU A 169 6.85 -0.86 27.63
CA LEU A 169 6.98 -1.46 26.29
C LEU A 169 6.08 -2.70 26.12
N VAL A 170 6.01 -3.58 27.12
CA VAL A 170 5.10 -4.75 27.11
C VAL A 170 3.64 -4.29 27.00
N LYS A 171 3.24 -3.31 27.82
CA LYS A 171 1.87 -2.76 27.80
C LYS A 171 1.54 -2.14 26.45
N GLU A 172 2.36 -1.22 25.96
CA GLU A 172 2.13 -0.51 24.70
C GLU A 172 2.13 -1.46 23.48
N THR A 173 3.03 -2.45 23.47
CA THR A 173 3.08 -3.45 22.39
C THR A 173 1.83 -4.33 22.44
N ARG A 174 1.40 -4.77 23.63
CA ARG A 174 0.21 -5.59 23.80
C ARG A 174 -1.07 -4.84 23.42
N GLU A 175 -1.21 -3.59 23.83
CA GLU A 175 -2.37 -2.76 23.50
C GLU A 175 -2.52 -2.57 21.98
N LYS A 176 -1.40 -2.52 21.25
CA LYS A 176 -1.42 -2.29 19.80
C LYS A 176 -1.48 -3.54 18.95
N PHE A 177 -0.75 -4.60 19.34
CA PHE A 177 -0.61 -5.81 18.50
C PHE A 177 -0.98 -7.11 19.21
N GLY A 178 -1.59 -7.03 20.39
CA GLY A 178 -1.92 -8.21 21.20
C GLY A 178 -0.68 -9.04 21.52
N ASN A 179 -0.79 -10.35 21.34
CA ASN A 179 0.30 -11.31 21.52
C ASN A 179 0.98 -11.70 20.20
N SER A 180 0.95 -10.82 19.20
CA SER A 180 1.66 -11.06 17.95
C SER A 180 3.18 -10.98 18.13
N GLY A 181 3.94 -11.38 17.11
CA GLY A 181 5.40 -11.30 17.10
C GLY A 181 5.97 -9.89 16.86
N PHE A 182 5.11 -8.86 16.73
CA PHE A 182 5.54 -7.52 16.35
C PHE A 182 5.97 -6.66 17.54
N VAL A 183 6.94 -5.78 17.32
CA VAL A 183 7.44 -4.78 18.27
C VAL A 183 7.52 -3.40 17.60
N LEU A 184 7.38 -2.33 18.38
CA LEU A 184 7.48 -0.96 17.88
C LEU A 184 8.88 -0.38 18.01
N ASP A 185 9.44 0.03 16.89
CA ASP A 185 10.66 0.84 16.85
C ASP A 185 10.47 2.12 16.05
N LYS A 186 11.43 3.05 16.19
CA LYS A 186 11.47 4.32 15.45
C LYS A 186 12.50 4.23 14.33
N ILE A 187 12.11 4.70 13.14
CA ILE A 187 13.05 4.92 12.05
C ILE A 187 13.98 6.07 12.47
N ILE A 188 15.27 5.77 12.61
CA ILE A 188 16.30 6.77 12.94
C ILE A 188 17.01 7.33 11.70
N GLU A 189 16.99 6.57 10.60
CA GLU A 189 17.67 6.91 9.36
C GLU A 189 17.08 6.08 8.22
N ILE A 190 17.00 6.67 7.03
CA ILE A 190 16.63 5.98 5.79
C ILE A 190 17.83 6.06 4.86
N ARG A 191 18.45 4.91 4.57
CA ARG A 191 19.57 4.80 3.62
C ARG A 191 19.12 4.03 2.39
N LYS A 192 19.55 4.50 1.21
CA LYS A 192 19.36 3.75 -0.02
C LYS A 192 20.42 2.64 -0.08
N VAL A 193 19.98 1.39 -0.10
CA VAL A 193 20.86 0.23 -0.24
C VAL A 193 20.55 -0.48 -1.55
N PRO A 194 21.55 -0.98 -2.29
CA PRO A 194 21.30 -1.90 -3.40
C PRO A 194 20.67 -3.17 -2.82
N TYR A 195 19.39 -3.41 -3.10
CA TYR A 195 18.69 -4.63 -2.69
C TYR A 195 18.21 -5.36 -3.94
N ASN A 196 18.67 -6.59 -4.11
CA ASN A 196 18.35 -7.45 -5.25
C ASN A 196 17.65 -8.75 -4.80
N GLY A 197 16.90 -8.68 -3.70
CA GLY A 197 16.13 -9.81 -3.17
C GLY A 197 14.63 -9.64 -3.35
N TYR A 198 13.86 -10.68 -3.02
CA TYR A 198 12.41 -10.60 -2.99
C TYR A 198 11.93 -9.74 -1.83
N VAL A 199 10.90 -8.93 -2.06
CA VAL A 199 10.17 -8.24 -1.00
C VAL A 199 8.96 -9.12 -0.68
N TYR A 200 8.94 -9.71 0.51
CA TYR A 200 7.82 -10.53 0.95
C TYR A 200 6.78 -9.63 1.64
N ASP A 201 5.52 -9.74 1.22
CA ASP A 201 4.39 -9.29 2.04
C ASP A 201 4.25 -10.28 3.21
N PHE A 202 4.34 -9.78 4.44
CA PHE A 202 4.37 -10.61 5.65
C PHE A 202 3.00 -11.20 6.04
N THR A 203 1.95 -11.01 5.23
CA THR A 203 0.59 -11.51 5.53
C THR A 203 0.06 -12.54 4.54
N VAL A 204 0.80 -13.62 4.28
CA VAL A 204 0.40 -14.53 3.19
C VAL A 204 0.74 -16.01 3.46
N ASN A 205 -0.03 -16.71 4.30
CA ASN A 205 -0.01 -18.17 4.26
C ASN A 205 -1.44 -18.75 4.23
N HIS A 206 -2.10 -18.69 3.08
CA HIS A 206 -3.37 -19.39 2.84
C HIS A 206 -3.65 -19.67 1.33
N PRO A 207 -4.14 -20.87 0.96
CA PRO A 207 -4.37 -21.28 -0.44
C PRO A 207 -5.54 -20.57 -1.16
N PHE A 208 -6.35 -19.78 -0.46
CA PHE A 208 -7.48 -19.04 -1.03
C PHE A 208 -7.28 -17.52 -0.98
N HIS A 209 -6.03 -17.06 -1.07
CA HIS A 209 -5.69 -15.65 -0.87
C HIS A 209 -6.45 -14.73 -1.84
N ASN A 210 -7.07 -13.69 -1.28
CA ASN A 210 -7.69 -12.60 -2.00
C ASN A 210 -7.13 -11.27 -1.49
N PHE A 211 -6.83 -10.36 -2.42
CA PHE A 211 -6.43 -8.99 -2.12
C PHE A 211 -7.65 -8.11 -1.81
N THR A 212 -8.44 -8.45 -0.79
CA THR A 212 -9.47 -7.54 -0.26
C THR A 212 -8.85 -6.60 0.77
N GLY A 213 -8.02 -5.67 0.32
CA GLY A 213 -7.63 -4.56 1.20
C GLY A 213 -8.87 -3.75 1.61
N ASN A 214 -8.96 -3.29 2.86
CA ASN A 214 -9.93 -2.29 3.35
C ASN A 214 -11.43 -2.55 3.03
N ASN A 215 -11.97 -3.77 3.14
CA ASN A 215 -13.39 -4.04 2.85
C ASN A 215 -13.82 -3.54 1.45
N PHE A 216 -13.04 -3.77 0.40
CA PHE A 216 -13.39 -3.29 -0.93
C PHE A 216 -13.41 -4.42 -1.97
N LEU A 217 -14.62 -4.79 -2.37
CA LEU A 217 -14.89 -5.51 -3.60
C LEU A 217 -14.81 -4.51 -4.76
N VAL A 218 -14.07 -4.89 -5.78
CA VAL A 218 -13.71 -4.04 -6.93
C VAL A 218 -14.94 -3.61 -7.75
N SER A 219 -14.89 -2.40 -8.33
CA SER A 219 -16.04 -1.79 -9.01
C SER A 219 -15.65 -0.93 -10.23
N ASN A 220 -14.49 -1.15 -10.82
CA ASN A 220 -13.93 -0.42 -11.97
C ASN A 220 -13.79 1.10 -11.76
N CYS A 221 -13.20 1.51 -10.63
CA CYS A 221 -12.45 2.77 -10.67
C CYS A 221 -11.30 2.58 -11.68
N GLY A 222 -11.11 3.56 -12.55
CA GLY A 222 -10.19 3.46 -13.68
C GLY A 222 -9.88 4.82 -14.27
N VAL A 223 -9.01 4.82 -15.26
CA VAL A 223 -8.44 6.01 -15.87
C VAL A 223 -8.54 5.91 -17.37
N ARG A 224 -8.96 7.01 -17.99
CA ARG A 224 -8.96 7.18 -19.44
C ARG A 224 -8.06 8.36 -19.81
N LEU A 225 -7.24 8.16 -20.83
CA LEU A 225 -6.44 9.23 -21.42
C LEU A 225 -6.97 9.55 -22.82
N ILE A 226 -7.18 10.82 -23.08
CA ILE A 226 -7.63 11.36 -24.37
C ILE A 226 -6.49 12.25 -24.90
N ARG A 227 -6.05 12.01 -26.13
CA ARG A 227 -5.04 12.85 -26.81
C ARG A 227 -5.70 13.91 -27.67
N SER A 228 -4.97 14.96 -28.01
CA SER A 228 -5.37 15.98 -28.99
C SER A 228 -4.23 16.26 -29.99
N ASN A 229 -4.50 17.03 -31.03
CA ASN A 229 -3.49 17.61 -31.91
C ASN A 229 -2.97 18.97 -31.41
N LEU A 230 -3.40 19.41 -30.22
CA LEU A 230 -3.08 20.71 -29.67
C LEU A 230 -1.76 20.67 -28.89
N GLU A 231 -1.07 21.80 -28.86
CA GLU A 231 0.01 22.12 -27.94
C GLU A 231 -0.44 23.19 -26.94
N LYS A 232 0.39 23.45 -25.93
CA LYS A 232 0.11 24.47 -24.89
C LYS A 232 -0.26 25.83 -25.49
N LYS A 233 0.43 26.27 -26.55
CA LYS A 233 0.19 27.56 -27.22
C LYS A 233 -1.23 27.70 -27.80
N ASP A 234 -1.88 26.58 -28.12
CA ASP A 234 -3.23 26.58 -28.72
C ASP A 234 -4.35 26.75 -27.69
N ILE A 235 -4.03 26.59 -26.40
CA ILE A 235 -5.01 26.64 -25.31
C ILE A 235 -4.63 27.61 -24.19
N GLU A 236 -3.45 28.24 -24.21
CA GLU A 236 -2.95 29.02 -23.08
C GLU A 236 -3.87 30.21 -22.72
N ASP A 237 -4.42 30.89 -23.72
CA ASP A 237 -5.40 31.97 -23.56
C ASP A 237 -6.83 31.47 -23.31
N LYS A 238 -7.09 30.17 -23.51
CA LYS A 238 -8.40 29.51 -23.35
C LYS A 238 -8.48 28.54 -22.18
N LEU A 239 -7.39 28.31 -21.46
CA LEU A 239 -7.30 27.25 -20.44
C LEU A 239 -8.32 27.46 -19.32
N GLU A 240 -8.50 28.70 -18.89
CA GLU A 240 -9.51 29.04 -17.87
C GLU A 240 -10.95 28.82 -18.40
N GLU A 241 -11.22 29.19 -19.64
CA GLU A 241 -12.52 28.98 -20.28
C GLU A 241 -12.82 27.48 -20.44
N LEU A 242 -11.84 26.69 -20.88
CA LEU A 242 -11.91 25.23 -21.00
C LEU A 242 -12.20 24.58 -19.65
N ILE A 243 -11.42 24.89 -18.61
CA ILE A 243 -11.61 24.23 -17.31
C ILE A 243 -12.93 24.63 -16.66
N ASN A 244 -13.39 25.88 -16.84
CA ASN A 244 -14.70 26.32 -16.38
C ASN A 244 -15.82 25.62 -17.15
N GLY A 245 -15.72 25.53 -18.47
CA GLY A 245 -16.67 24.81 -19.32
C GLY A 245 -16.77 23.33 -18.94
N LEU A 246 -15.63 22.68 -18.69
CA LEU A 246 -15.58 21.28 -18.25
C LEU A 246 -16.20 21.11 -16.87
N PHE A 247 -15.94 22.04 -15.94
CA PHE A 247 -16.49 22.00 -14.58
C PHE A 247 -18.02 22.18 -14.58
N ILE A 248 -18.55 23.00 -15.49
CA ILE A 248 -19.99 23.18 -15.69
C ILE A 248 -20.59 21.95 -16.37
N ASN A 249 -19.93 21.41 -17.39
CA ASN A 249 -20.48 20.35 -18.22
C ASN A 249 -20.41 18.96 -17.58
N ILE A 250 -19.46 18.75 -16.67
CA ILE A 250 -19.18 17.45 -16.07
C ILE A 250 -19.39 17.55 -14.55
N PRO A 251 -20.57 17.14 -14.03
CA PRO A 251 -20.86 17.26 -12.61
C PRO A 251 -19.86 16.50 -11.74
N SER A 252 -19.36 17.18 -10.72
CA SER A 252 -18.38 16.70 -9.74
C SER A 252 -18.85 17.04 -8.32
N GLY A 253 -18.45 16.30 -7.30
CA GLY A 253 -19.00 16.44 -5.94
C GLY A 253 -19.65 15.18 -5.38
N VAL A 254 -19.60 15.04 -4.04
CA VAL A 254 -20.53 14.16 -3.31
C VAL A 254 -21.97 14.64 -3.55
N GLY A 255 -22.86 13.71 -3.92
CA GLY A 255 -24.29 13.98 -4.14
C GLY A 255 -24.60 14.76 -5.43
N SER A 256 -23.62 14.99 -6.31
CA SER A 256 -23.87 15.64 -7.59
C SER A 256 -24.62 14.70 -8.53
N THR A 257 -25.60 15.25 -9.26
CA THR A 257 -26.42 14.51 -10.19
C THR A 257 -26.02 14.76 -11.65
N GLY A 258 -26.11 13.73 -12.48
CA GLY A 258 -25.76 13.78 -13.90
C GLY A 258 -26.79 14.55 -14.73
N LYS A 259 -26.31 15.10 -15.87
CA LYS A 259 -27.18 15.60 -16.95
C LYS A 259 -27.95 14.46 -17.64
N LEU A 260 -27.36 13.26 -17.62
CA LEU A 260 -27.97 12.06 -18.17
C LEU A 260 -29.12 11.59 -17.26
N LYS A 261 -30.36 11.71 -17.74
CA LYS A 261 -31.55 11.24 -17.04
C LYS A 261 -31.92 9.86 -17.54
N LEU A 262 -31.56 8.84 -16.76
CA LEU A 262 -31.90 7.45 -17.04
C LEU A 262 -32.98 6.96 -16.09
N ASN A 263 -33.86 6.10 -16.60
CA ASN A 263 -34.73 5.27 -15.78
C ASN A 263 -34.10 3.91 -15.47
N ARG A 264 -34.78 3.13 -14.62
CA ARG A 264 -34.32 1.81 -14.17
C ARG A 264 -33.98 0.86 -15.32
N LYS A 265 -34.84 0.77 -16.34
CA LYS A 265 -34.67 -0.13 -17.50
C LYS A 265 -33.50 0.28 -18.38
N GLU A 266 -33.24 1.58 -18.49
CA GLU A 266 -32.09 2.09 -19.25
C GLU A 266 -30.78 1.76 -18.55
N ILE A 267 -30.73 1.84 -17.21
CA ILE A 267 -29.54 1.40 -16.47
C ILE A 267 -29.33 -0.11 -16.59
N GLU A 268 -30.38 -0.93 -16.61
CA GLU A 268 -30.24 -2.38 -16.86
C GLU A 268 -29.57 -2.66 -18.21
N LYS A 269 -30.00 -1.95 -19.27
CA LYS A 269 -29.35 -2.04 -20.58
C LYS A 269 -27.90 -1.56 -20.52
N LEU A 270 -27.66 -0.42 -19.87
CA LEU A 270 -26.33 0.18 -19.70
C LEU A 270 -25.37 -0.77 -18.99
N VAL A 271 -25.77 -1.45 -17.92
CA VAL A 271 -24.88 -2.36 -17.18
C VAL A 271 -24.63 -3.68 -17.91
N VAL A 272 -25.47 -4.05 -18.87
CA VAL A 272 -25.23 -5.21 -19.75
C VAL A 272 -24.30 -4.84 -20.89
N GLU A 273 -24.48 -3.66 -21.49
CA GLU A 273 -23.77 -3.25 -22.72
C GLU A 273 -22.52 -2.38 -22.49
N GLY A 274 -22.38 -1.78 -21.30
CA GLY A 274 -21.23 -0.94 -20.94
C GLY A 274 -21.07 0.29 -21.82
N ALA A 275 -19.85 0.60 -22.26
CA ALA A 275 -19.57 1.74 -23.13
C ALA A 275 -20.30 1.66 -24.48
N ARG A 276 -20.66 0.46 -24.94
CA ARG A 276 -21.41 0.28 -26.20
C ARG A 276 -22.80 0.91 -26.12
N TRP A 277 -23.44 0.85 -24.94
CA TRP A 277 -24.71 1.54 -24.72
C TRP A 277 -24.54 3.04 -24.92
N ALA A 278 -23.47 3.63 -24.37
CA ALA A 278 -23.22 5.06 -24.47
C ALA A 278 -23.02 5.47 -25.95
N VAL A 279 -22.21 4.73 -26.71
CA VAL A 279 -22.00 4.98 -28.15
C VAL A 279 -23.30 4.88 -28.94
N LYS A 280 -24.11 3.83 -28.74
CA LYS A 280 -25.42 3.66 -29.40
C LYS A 280 -26.40 4.80 -29.11
N ASN A 281 -26.26 5.46 -27.95
CA ASN A 281 -27.09 6.59 -27.54
C ASN A 281 -26.45 7.95 -27.87
N GLY A 282 -25.46 7.99 -28.77
CA GLY A 282 -24.83 9.21 -29.27
C GLY A 282 -23.65 9.73 -28.46
N TYR A 283 -23.22 9.03 -27.41
CA TYR A 283 -22.11 9.45 -26.56
C TYR A 283 -20.78 8.87 -27.04
N GLY A 284 -20.20 9.52 -28.06
CA GLY A 284 -18.89 9.18 -28.63
C GLY A 284 -18.99 8.34 -29.91
N TYR A 285 -17.92 7.61 -30.23
CA TYR A 285 -17.75 6.95 -31.53
C TYR A 285 -17.51 5.45 -31.38
N GLU A 286 -17.85 4.67 -32.42
CA GLU A 286 -17.64 3.21 -32.41
C GLU A 286 -16.15 2.85 -32.22
N GLU A 287 -15.27 3.62 -32.84
CA GLU A 287 -13.81 3.46 -32.73
C GLU A 287 -13.25 3.74 -31.32
N ASP A 288 -14.03 4.38 -30.43
CA ASP A 288 -13.64 4.54 -29.02
C ASP A 288 -13.55 3.17 -28.34
N LEU A 289 -14.40 2.22 -28.72
CA LEU A 289 -14.52 0.92 -28.06
C LEU A 289 -13.23 0.10 -28.18
N GLU A 290 -12.51 0.20 -29.30
CA GLU A 290 -11.24 -0.50 -29.49
C GLU A 290 -10.10 0.04 -28.62
N ARG A 291 -10.28 1.23 -28.03
CA ARG A 291 -9.33 1.90 -27.16
C ARG A 291 -9.71 1.76 -25.68
N ILE A 292 -10.65 0.87 -25.36
CA ILE A 292 -11.11 0.63 -23.99
C ILE A 292 -10.83 -0.83 -23.63
N GLU A 293 -10.29 -1.06 -22.44
CA GLU A 293 -10.17 -2.40 -21.87
C GLU A 293 -11.51 -3.17 -21.95
N GLU A 294 -11.46 -4.42 -22.41
CA GLU A 294 -12.65 -5.26 -22.65
C GLU A 294 -13.64 -4.68 -23.67
N TYR A 295 -13.17 -3.80 -24.56
CA TYR A 295 -14.02 -3.03 -25.48
C TYR A 295 -15.14 -2.26 -24.75
N GLY A 296 -14.86 -1.88 -23.49
CA GLY A 296 -15.78 -1.21 -22.58
C GLY A 296 -16.97 -2.04 -22.09
N CYS A 297 -16.94 -3.37 -22.24
CA CYS A 297 -18.02 -4.26 -21.81
C CYS A 297 -17.50 -5.65 -21.40
N ILE A 298 -17.66 -5.98 -20.12
CA ILE A 298 -17.42 -7.33 -19.60
C ILE A 298 -18.70 -8.16 -19.73
N LYS A 299 -18.62 -9.24 -20.50
CA LYS A 299 -19.76 -10.14 -20.75
C LYS A 299 -20.21 -10.88 -19.49
N GLY A 300 -21.52 -11.12 -19.39
CA GLY A 300 -22.13 -11.89 -18.29
C GLY A 300 -22.38 -11.06 -17.04
N ALA A 301 -22.59 -9.75 -17.18
CA ALA A 301 -23.26 -8.94 -16.17
C ALA A 301 -24.73 -9.39 -16.05
N ASP A 302 -25.24 -9.48 -14.82
CA ASP A 302 -26.64 -9.84 -14.55
C ASP A 302 -27.30 -8.72 -13.75
N PRO A 303 -28.26 -7.98 -14.34
CA PRO A 303 -28.98 -6.93 -13.66
C PRO A 303 -29.80 -7.41 -12.45
N ASN A 304 -30.22 -8.68 -12.43
CA ASN A 304 -31.12 -9.24 -11.41
C ASN A 304 -30.44 -9.53 -10.07
N VAL A 305 -29.11 -9.56 -10.05
CA VAL A 305 -28.31 -9.82 -8.84
C VAL A 305 -27.72 -8.54 -8.24
N VAL A 306 -28.18 -7.39 -8.73
CA VAL A 306 -27.88 -6.05 -8.21
C VAL A 306 -29.07 -5.56 -7.40
N SER A 307 -28.83 -4.97 -6.22
CA SER A 307 -29.89 -4.49 -5.34
C SER A 307 -30.58 -3.23 -5.87
N GLU A 308 -31.85 -3.02 -5.51
CA GLU A 308 -32.57 -1.79 -5.84
C GLU A 308 -31.86 -0.53 -5.31
N ARG A 309 -31.28 -0.62 -4.10
CA ARG A 309 -30.48 0.47 -3.53
C ARG A 309 -29.28 0.84 -4.39
N ALA A 310 -28.64 -0.13 -5.05
CA ALA A 310 -27.54 0.17 -5.98
C ALA A 310 -28.06 0.95 -7.19
N TYR A 311 -29.20 0.55 -7.75
CA TYR A 311 -29.84 1.27 -8.85
C TYR A 311 -30.28 2.67 -8.47
N GLU A 312 -30.95 2.86 -7.33
CA GLU A 312 -31.33 4.19 -6.81
C GLU A 312 -30.13 5.14 -6.77
N ARG A 313 -28.99 4.66 -6.24
CA ARG A 313 -27.75 5.43 -6.19
C ARG A 313 -27.10 5.66 -7.55
N GLY A 314 -27.30 4.74 -8.50
CA GLY A 314 -26.78 4.84 -9.87
C GLY A 314 -27.59 5.77 -10.78
N LEU A 315 -28.91 5.88 -10.57
CA LEU A 315 -29.82 6.71 -11.37
C LEU A 315 -29.34 8.16 -11.41
N GLU A 316 -29.05 8.71 -10.25
CA GLU A 316 -28.67 10.12 -10.15
C GLU A 316 -27.23 10.39 -10.58
N GLN A 317 -26.34 9.39 -10.57
CA GLN A 317 -24.89 9.61 -10.66
C GLN A 317 -24.26 9.25 -12.01
N SER A 318 -25.08 8.85 -13.00
CA SER A 318 -24.59 8.50 -14.34
C SER A 318 -24.07 9.74 -15.06
N GLY A 319 -22.87 9.67 -15.62
CA GLY A 319 -22.19 10.85 -16.18
C GLY A 319 -21.76 11.83 -15.09
N THR A 320 -21.01 11.36 -14.09
CA THR A 320 -20.43 12.25 -13.06
C THR A 320 -19.01 11.84 -12.73
N LEU A 321 -18.16 12.80 -12.37
CA LEU A 321 -16.81 12.52 -11.88
C LEU A 321 -16.86 11.90 -10.49
N GLY A 322 -17.64 12.48 -9.59
CA GLY A 322 -17.71 12.07 -8.20
C GLY A 322 -16.85 12.85 -7.26
N SER A 323 -16.26 12.18 -6.28
CA SER A 323 -15.45 12.76 -5.20
C SER A 323 -14.27 11.85 -4.82
N GLY A 324 -13.48 12.27 -3.83
CA GLY A 324 -12.29 11.54 -3.39
C GLY A 324 -11.15 11.74 -4.36
N ASN A 325 -10.47 10.67 -4.77
CA ASN A 325 -9.34 10.74 -5.70
C ASN A 325 -9.76 10.90 -7.17
N HIS A 326 -11.06 11.00 -7.48
CA HIS A 326 -11.54 11.21 -8.84
C HIS A 326 -11.30 12.64 -9.31
N PHE A 327 -10.94 12.79 -10.58
CA PHE A 327 -10.63 14.08 -11.19
C PHE A 327 -10.75 14.05 -12.71
N LEU A 328 -10.71 15.24 -13.31
CA LEU A 328 -10.41 15.43 -14.71
C LEU A 328 -9.26 16.45 -14.83
N GLU A 329 -8.24 16.13 -15.61
CA GLU A 329 -7.06 16.98 -15.79
C GLU A 329 -6.83 17.30 -17.26
N ILE A 330 -6.51 18.56 -17.56
CA ILE A 330 -5.85 18.97 -18.80
C ILE A 330 -4.35 18.94 -18.50
N GLN A 331 -3.60 18.19 -19.28
CA GLN A 331 -2.19 17.91 -19.06
C GLN A 331 -1.37 18.22 -20.31
N GLN A 332 -0.09 18.47 -20.12
CA GLN A 332 0.89 18.59 -21.19
C GLN A 332 1.86 17.41 -21.11
N VAL A 333 2.12 16.75 -22.25
CA VAL A 333 3.22 15.79 -22.37
C VAL A 333 4.54 16.56 -22.36
N VAL A 334 5.39 16.30 -21.37
CA VAL A 334 6.66 17.03 -21.19
C VAL A 334 7.89 16.17 -21.46
N GLN A 335 7.71 14.87 -21.64
CA GLN A 335 8.82 13.97 -21.96
C GLN A 335 8.30 12.71 -22.64
N ILE A 336 8.96 12.33 -23.74
CA ILE A 336 8.80 11.01 -24.38
C ILE A 336 10.04 10.17 -24.07
N TYR A 337 9.83 8.97 -23.52
CA TYR A 337 10.90 8.02 -23.19
C TYR A 337 11.10 6.97 -24.29
N ASP A 338 10.03 6.62 -25.00
CA ASP A 338 10.04 5.66 -26.10
C ASP A 338 9.24 6.23 -27.28
N ARG A 339 9.96 6.69 -28.32
CA ARG A 339 9.35 7.39 -29.45
C ARG A 339 8.48 6.49 -30.30
N GLU A 340 8.93 5.26 -30.57
CA GLU A 340 8.19 4.31 -31.41
C GLU A 340 6.86 3.92 -30.77
N ILE A 341 6.86 3.63 -29.47
CA ILE A 341 5.63 3.30 -28.74
C ILE A 341 4.75 4.55 -28.57
N ALA A 342 5.34 5.72 -28.30
CA ALA A 342 4.59 6.96 -28.18
C ALA A 342 3.85 7.31 -29.49
N GLU A 343 4.51 7.19 -30.65
CA GLU A 343 3.89 7.39 -31.97
C GLU A 343 2.69 6.45 -32.19
N LYS A 344 2.82 5.17 -31.81
CA LYS A 344 1.71 4.20 -31.87
C LYS A 344 0.55 4.55 -30.95
N PHE A 345 0.84 5.18 -29.82
CA PHE A 345 -0.17 5.70 -28.89
C PHE A 345 -0.70 7.09 -29.29
N GLY A 346 -0.15 7.71 -30.35
CA GLY A 346 -0.51 9.05 -30.80
C GLY A 346 -0.03 10.15 -29.87
N LEU A 347 1.08 9.93 -29.17
CA LEU A 347 1.67 10.83 -28.18
C LEU A 347 2.94 11.50 -28.69
N PHE A 348 3.07 12.81 -28.43
CA PHE A 348 4.27 13.58 -28.75
C PHE A 348 4.56 14.64 -27.68
N GLU A 349 5.80 15.14 -27.62
CA GLU A 349 6.21 16.14 -26.64
C GLU A 349 5.55 17.51 -26.92
N GLY A 350 5.07 18.18 -25.88
CA GLY A 350 4.30 19.43 -25.98
C GLY A 350 2.79 19.25 -26.15
N GLN A 351 2.34 18.03 -26.46
CA GLN A 351 0.93 17.70 -26.72
C GLN A 351 0.04 17.93 -25.50
N ILE A 352 -1.18 18.42 -25.75
CA ILE A 352 -2.25 18.48 -24.76
C ILE A 352 -3.03 17.16 -24.72
N THR A 353 -3.17 16.63 -23.51
CA THR A 353 -3.96 15.43 -23.23
C THR A 353 -4.97 15.71 -22.11
N ILE A 354 -6.07 14.96 -22.09
CA ILE A 354 -7.10 15.02 -21.06
C ILE A 354 -7.15 13.69 -20.34
N MET A 355 -6.97 13.69 -19.02
CA MET A 355 -7.08 12.49 -18.19
C MET A 355 -8.38 12.52 -17.40
N VAL A 356 -9.15 11.44 -17.49
CA VAL A 356 -10.41 11.25 -16.76
C VAL A 356 -10.24 10.10 -15.78
N HIS A 357 -10.30 10.38 -14.48
CA HIS A 357 -10.23 9.39 -13.42
C HIS A 357 -11.56 9.33 -12.67
N THR A 358 -12.33 8.27 -12.91
CA THR A 358 -13.58 7.98 -12.19
C THR A 358 -13.93 6.49 -12.27
N GLY A 359 -15.05 6.08 -11.68
CA GLY A 359 -15.51 4.70 -11.67
C GLY A 359 -17.02 4.56 -11.64
N SER A 360 -17.48 3.46 -11.04
CA SER A 360 -18.89 3.06 -10.95
C SER A 360 -19.77 3.88 -9.99
N ARG A 361 -19.25 4.98 -9.45
CA ARG A 361 -19.97 5.87 -8.53
C ARG A 361 -20.59 5.12 -7.34
N GLY A 362 -21.71 5.63 -6.81
CA GLY A 362 -22.47 5.01 -5.75
C GLY A 362 -23.05 3.64 -6.11
N PHE A 363 -23.28 3.38 -7.40
CA PHE A 363 -23.80 2.10 -7.91
C PHE A 363 -22.88 0.93 -7.52
N GLY A 364 -21.61 0.98 -7.94
CA GLY A 364 -20.67 -0.08 -7.60
C GLY A 364 -20.22 -0.09 -6.13
N TYR A 365 -20.23 1.06 -5.45
CA TYR A 365 -20.03 1.09 -4.00
C TYR A 365 -21.11 0.28 -3.27
N GLN A 366 -22.38 0.45 -3.66
CA GLN A 366 -23.48 -0.27 -3.01
C GLN A 366 -23.40 -1.77 -3.28
N ILE A 367 -23.07 -2.18 -4.52
CA ILE A 367 -22.81 -3.59 -4.84
C ILE A 367 -21.70 -4.15 -3.94
N CYS A 368 -20.60 -3.42 -3.77
CA CYS A 368 -19.53 -3.84 -2.87
C CYS A 368 -20.03 -4.04 -1.43
N ASP A 369 -20.78 -3.07 -0.90
CA ASP A 369 -21.34 -3.11 0.47
C ASP A 369 -22.30 -4.31 0.66
N ASP A 370 -23.19 -4.54 -0.30
CA ASP A 370 -24.17 -5.63 -0.27
C ASP A 370 -23.48 -7.00 -0.23
N TYR A 371 -22.47 -7.21 -1.09
CA TYR A 371 -21.76 -8.49 -1.18
C TYR A 371 -20.75 -8.71 -0.06
N LEU A 372 -20.18 -7.66 0.54
CA LEU A 372 -19.39 -7.79 1.77
C LEU A 372 -20.25 -8.22 2.95
N SER A 373 -21.44 -7.65 3.08
CA SER A 373 -22.42 -8.07 4.09
C SER A 373 -22.84 -9.53 3.89
N LEU A 374 -23.05 -9.94 2.64
CA LEU A 374 -23.32 -11.34 2.29
C LEU A 374 -22.14 -12.25 2.66
N PHE A 375 -20.93 -11.94 2.21
CA PHE A 375 -19.74 -12.76 2.44
C PHE A 375 -19.37 -12.87 3.93
N GLY A 376 -19.65 -11.83 4.72
CA GLY A 376 -19.52 -11.87 6.17
C GLY A 376 -20.32 -12.99 6.84
N LYS A 377 -21.40 -13.49 6.21
CA LYS A 377 -22.22 -14.62 6.71
C LYS A 377 -21.86 -15.96 6.06
N VAL A 378 -21.17 -15.92 4.92
CA VAL A 378 -20.90 -17.07 4.05
C VAL A 378 -19.62 -17.83 4.44
N HIS A 379 -18.66 -17.16 5.08
CA HIS A 379 -17.41 -17.81 5.49
C HIS A 379 -17.64 -19.04 6.40
N SER A 380 -18.57 -18.96 7.37
CA SER A 380 -18.94 -20.10 8.21
C SER A 380 -19.56 -21.26 7.42
N LYS A 381 -20.39 -20.96 6.42
CA LYS A 381 -21.04 -21.95 5.55
C LYS A 381 -20.03 -22.79 4.77
N TYR A 382 -18.94 -22.18 4.33
CA TYR A 382 -17.89 -22.86 3.57
C TYR A 382 -16.65 -23.23 4.41
N GLY A 383 -16.73 -23.10 5.74
CA GLY A 383 -15.61 -23.43 6.63
C GLY A 383 -14.35 -22.57 6.40
N ILE A 384 -14.52 -21.34 5.90
CA ILE A 384 -13.41 -20.43 5.60
C ILE A 384 -13.02 -19.68 6.87
N SER A 385 -11.81 -19.93 7.36
CA SER A 385 -11.22 -19.13 8.44
C SER A 385 -10.59 -17.87 7.85
N LEU A 386 -11.02 -16.71 8.34
CA LEU A 386 -10.49 -15.42 7.90
C LEU A 386 -9.48 -14.91 8.92
N PRO A 387 -8.24 -14.56 8.51
CA PRO A 387 -7.27 -13.96 9.42
C PRO A 387 -7.67 -12.53 9.84
N ASP A 388 -8.51 -11.87 9.04
CA ASP A 388 -9.13 -10.59 9.34
C ASP A 388 -10.58 -10.57 8.81
N ARG A 389 -11.53 -10.00 9.57
CA ARG A 389 -12.94 -9.90 9.15
C ARG A 389 -13.11 -9.14 7.83
N GLN A 390 -12.19 -8.21 7.53
CA GLN A 390 -12.21 -7.42 6.31
C GLN A 390 -11.86 -8.21 5.05
N LEU A 391 -11.36 -9.44 5.22
CA LEU A 391 -11.05 -10.36 4.13
C LEU A 391 -12.23 -11.23 3.71
N ALA A 392 -13.46 -10.83 4.04
CA ALA A 392 -14.69 -11.55 3.72
C ALA A 392 -14.73 -12.00 2.24
N CYS A 393 -14.96 -13.31 2.03
CA CYS A 393 -14.90 -13.95 0.73
C CYS A 393 -15.88 -15.11 0.59
N ALA A 394 -16.10 -15.55 -0.64
CA ALA A 394 -16.79 -16.79 -0.97
C ALA A 394 -16.00 -17.56 -2.06
N PRO A 395 -16.13 -18.89 -2.15
CA PRO A 395 -15.53 -19.65 -3.25
C PRO A 395 -16.05 -19.14 -4.60
N ALA A 396 -15.18 -18.90 -5.57
CA ALA A 396 -15.54 -18.31 -6.87
C ALA A 396 -16.66 -19.08 -7.62
N LYS A 397 -16.71 -20.41 -7.45
CA LYS A 397 -17.73 -21.27 -8.08
C LYS A 397 -19.01 -21.41 -7.25
N SER A 398 -19.08 -20.85 -6.04
CA SER A 398 -20.28 -20.89 -5.21
C SER A 398 -21.40 -20.01 -5.80
N PRO A 399 -22.67 -20.24 -5.44
CA PRO A 399 -23.77 -19.36 -5.86
C PRO A 399 -23.50 -17.89 -5.53
N GLU A 400 -22.98 -17.59 -4.34
CA GLU A 400 -22.67 -16.23 -3.88
C GLU A 400 -21.49 -15.63 -4.64
N GLY A 401 -20.44 -16.41 -4.91
CA GLY A 401 -19.29 -15.98 -5.72
C GLY A 401 -19.68 -15.64 -7.17
N ARG A 402 -20.52 -16.47 -7.80
CA ARG A 402 -21.01 -16.21 -9.17
C ARG A 402 -21.92 -14.98 -9.24
N LYS A 403 -22.83 -14.83 -8.28
CA LYS A 403 -23.70 -13.64 -8.17
C LYS A 403 -22.88 -12.37 -7.99
N TYR A 404 -21.90 -12.38 -7.08
CA TYR A 404 -20.98 -11.24 -6.91
C TYR A 404 -20.26 -10.92 -8.22
N PHE A 405 -19.70 -11.93 -8.89
CA PHE A 405 -18.94 -11.69 -10.11
C PHE A 405 -19.81 -11.09 -11.22
N ALA A 406 -21.07 -11.52 -11.36
CA ALA A 406 -22.02 -10.92 -12.29
C ALA A 406 -22.42 -9.48 -11.91
N ALA A 407 -22.64 -9.19 -10.62
CA ALA A 407 -22.90 -7.82 -10.15
C ALA A 407 -21.67 -6.90 -10.32
N MET A 408 -20.46 -7.41 -10.07
CA MET A 408 -19.21 -6.67 -10.26
C MET A 408 -19.01 -6.30 -11.73
N LYS A 409 -19.33 -7.21 -12.66
CA LYS A 409 -19.35 -6.91 -14.10
C LYS A 409 -20.35 -5.82 -14.44
N ALA A 410 -21.55 -5.84 -13.84
CA ALA A 410 -22.54 -4.76 -14.00
C ALA A 410 -21.96 -3.41 -13.53
N ALA A 411 -21.29 -3.37 -12.37
CA ALA A 411 -20.60 -2.18 -11.88
C ALA A 411 -19.47 -1.74 -12.81
N ALA A 412 -18.73 -2.68 -13.38
CA ALA A 412 -17.65 -2.39 -14.31
C ALA A 412 -18.15 -1.76 -15.61
N ASN A 413 -19.23 -2.31 -16.18
CA ASN A 413 -19.88 -1.80 -17.38
C ASN A 413 -20.48 -0.42 -17.12
N TYR A 414 -21.07 -0.19 -15.94
CA TYR A 414 -21.52 1.14 -15.53
C TYR A 414 -20.37 2.16 -15.55
N ALA A 415 -19.20 1.80 -15.01
CA ALA A 415 -18.05 2.68 -14.98
C ALA A 415 -17.50 3.00 -16.38
N PHE A 416 -17.46 2.01 -17.28
CA PHE A 416 -17.05 2.22 -18.68
C PHE A 416 -18.02 3.18 -19.39
N ALA A 417 -19.33 2.98 -19.24
CA ALA A 417 -20.34 3.89 -19.77
C ALA A 417 -20.19 5.31 -19.19
N ASN A 418 -19.94 5.43 -17.88
CA ASN A 418 -19.71 6.73 -17.23
C ASN A 418 -18.52 7.48 -17.83
N ARG A 419 -17.36 6.81 -18.03
CA ARG A 419 -16.18 7.40 -18.67
C ARG A 419 -16.43 7.74 -20.15
N GLN A 420 -17.23 6.94 -20.85
CA GLN A 420 -17.63 7.19 -22.23
C GLN A 420 -18.49 8.46 -22.37
N VAL A 421 -19.50 8.62 -21.52
CA VAL A 421 -20.34 9.83 -21.48
C VAL A 421 -19.51 11.07 -21.14
N ILE A 422 -18.59 10.97 -20.16
CA ILE A 422 -17.68 12.07 -19.82
C ILE A 422 -16.77 12.43 -21.00
N THR A 423 -16.26 11.43 -21.74
CA THR A 423 -15.45 11.66 -22.95
C THR A 423 -16.20 12.48 -23.99
N HIS A 424 -17.49 12.19 -24.18
CA HIS A 424 -18.34 12.96 -25.09
C HIS A 424 -18.48 14.42 -24.64
N TRP A 425 -18.72 14.69 -23.36
CA TRP A 425 -18.82 16.07 -22.87
C TRP A 425 -17.48 16.83 -22.84
N VAL A 426 -16.35 16.11 -22.72
CA VAL A 426 -15.03 16.70 -22.96
C VAL A 426 -14.96 17.20 -24.41
N ARG A 427 -15.32 16.36 -25.38
CA ARG A 427 -15.35 16.72 -26.81
C ARG A 427 -16.25 17.91 -27.08
N GLU A 428 -17.47 17.92 -26.55
CA GLU A 428 -18.40 19.04 -26.70
C GLU A 428 -17.82 20.34 -26.14
N THR A 429 -17.25 20.30 -24.94
CA THR A 429 -16.67 21.49 -24.31
C THR A 429 -15.51 22.05 -25.11
N PHE A 430 -14.57 21.20 -25.52
CA PHE A 430 -13.43 21.64 -26.32
C PHE A 430 -13.87 22.18 -27.67
N SER A 431 -14.84 21.53 -28.32
CA SER A 431 -15.36 21.98 -29.62
C SER A 431 -16.03 23.35 -29.52
N TYR A 432 -16.80 23.57 -28.46
CA TYR A 432 -17.46 24.83 -28.19
C TYR A 432 -16.46 25.97 -27.94
N VAL A 433 -15.51 25.76 -27.03
CA VAL A 433 -14.56 26.80 -26.63
C VAL A 433 -13.58 27.14 -27.76
N LEU A 434 -13.08 26.12 -28.47
CA LEU A 434 -12.09 26.31 -29.54
C LEU A 434 -12.70 26.58 -30.91
N ARG A 435 -14.04 26.48 -31.03
CA ARG A 435 -14.79 26.66 -32.28
C ARG A 435 -14.26 25.78 -33.43
N LYS A 436 -13.89 24.55 -33.10
CA LYS A 436 -13.39 23.52 -34.02
C LYS A 436 -14.14 22.23 -33.76
N SER A 437 -14.25 21.36 -34.76
CA SER A 437 -14.80 20.03 -34.49
C SER A 437 -13.84 19.23 -33.59
N ASP A 438 -14.36 18.30 -32.81
CA ASP A 438 -13.54 17.42 -31.98
C ASP A 438 -12.61 16.51 -32.81
N ARG A 439 -12.98 16.23 -34.08
CA ARG A 439 -12.11 15.55 -35.05
C ARG A 439 -10.94 16.42 -35.51
N ASP A 440 -11.15 17.70 -35.77
CA ASP A 440 -10.05 18.63 -36.12
C ASP A 440 -9.10 18.84 -34.93
N ILE A 441 -9.66 18.95 -33.73
CA ILE A 441 -8.90 18.98 -32.48
C ILE A 441 -8.21 17.62 -32.24
N GLY A 442 -8.77 16.55 -32.79
CA GLY A 442 -8.26 15.19 -32.71
C GLY A 442 -8.42 14.57 -31.33
N LEU A 443 -9.56 14.76 -30.68
CA LEU A 443 -9.86 14.23 -29.34
C LEU A 443 -10.15 12.74 -29.36
N GLU A 444 -9.09 11.94 -29.35
CA GLU A 444 -9.13 10.48 -29.44
C GLU A 444 -8.70 9.82 -28.13
N ILE A 445 -9.33 8.70 -27.78
CA ILE A 445 -8.90 7.91 -26.61
C ILE A 445 -7.54 7.26 -26.93
N VAL A 446 -6.56 7.47 -26.06
CA VAL A 446 -5.30 6.73 -26.09
C VAL A 446 -5.53 5.34 -25.52
N TYR A 447 -6.10 5.25 -24.31
CA TYR A 447 -6.59 4.02 -23.72
C TYR A 447 -7.51 4.30 -22.51
N ASP A 448 -8.29 3.30 -22.09
CA ASP A 448 -9.06 3.29 -20.83
C ASP A 448 -8.79 1.98 -20.09
N VAL A 449 -8.36 2.09 -18.84
CA VAL A 449 -7.95 0.95 -18.03
C VAL A 449 -8.50 1.01 -16.60
N ALA A 450 -8.95 -0.14 -16.10
CA ALA A 450 -9.40 -0.32 -14.74
C ALA A 450 -8.23 -0.54 -13.78
N HIS A 451 -8.34 -0.03 -12.55
CA HIS A 451 -7.40 -0.36 -11.47
C HIS A 451 -8.03 -0.94 -10.21
N ASN A 452 -9.35 -1.05 -10.19
CA ASN A 452 -10.10 -1.81 -9.21
C ASN A 452 -11.00 -2.76 -9.99
N ILE A 453 -10.53 -3.97 -10.31
CA ILE A 453 -11.32 -4.92 -11.09
C ILE A 453 -10.93 -6.36 -10.77
N CYS A 454 -11.82 -7.30 -11.10
CA CYS A 454 -11.58 -8.72 -10.96
C CYS A 454 -11.89 -9.38 -12.30
N LYS A 455 -10.96 -10.16 -12.85
CA LYS A 455 -11.09 -10.72 -14.20
C LYS A 455 -10.66 -12.17 -14.25
N LEU A 456 -11.31 -12.91 -15.14
CA LEU A 456 -10.99 -14.29 -15.40
C LEU A 456 -9.95 -14.32 -16.53
N GLU A 457 -8.72 -14.72 -16.21
CA GLU A 457 -7.58 -14.63 -17.12
C GLU A 457 -6.78 -15.93 -17.11
N LYS A 458 -6.19 -16.28 -18.26
CA LYS A 458 -5.31 -17.44 -18.39
C LYS A 458 -3.88 -17.03 -18.04
N HIS A 459 -3.27 -17.75 -17.12
CA HIS A 459 -1.89 -17.49 -16.67
C HIS A 459 -1.13 -18.80 -16.48
N ASN A 460 0.19 -18.76 -16.64
CA ASN A 460 1.05 -19.89 -16.33
C ASN A 460 1.33 -19.93 -14.83
N VAL A 461 1.05 -21.06 -14.18
CA VAL A 461 1.33 -21.32 -12.76
C VAL A 461 2.07 -22.64 -12.66
N ASP A 462 3.33 -22.59 -12.24
CA ASP A 462 4.23 -23.74 -12.12
C ASP A 462 4.35 -24.56 -13.42
N GLY A 463 4.47 -23.87 -14.56
CA GLY A 463 4.61 -24.48 -15.89
C GLY A 463 3.28 -24.92 -16.52
N ARG A 464 2.13 -24.66 -15.89
CA ARG A 464 0.81 -25.08 -16.39
C ARG A 464 -0.11 -23.88 -16.60
N GLU A 465 -0.78 -23.83 -17.75
CA GLU A 465 -1.86 -22.86 -17.98
C GLU A 465 -3.01 -23.12 -17.00
N LYS A 466 -3.38 -22.11 -16.22
CA LYS A 466 -4.53 -22.12 -15.32
C LYS A 466 -5.41 -20.92 -15.59
N LEU A 467 -6.71 -21.13 -15.46
CA LEU A 467 -7.69 -20.06 -15.48
C LEU A 467 -7.81 -19.49 -14.06
N LEU A 468 -7.38 -18.25 -13.87
CA LEU A 468 -7.32 -17.57 -12.59
C LEU A 468 -8.35 -16.44 -12.53
N LEU A 469 -8.87 -16.20 -11.33
CA LEU A 469 -9.69 -15.03 -11.03
C LEU A 469 -8.78 -13.95 -10.42
N VAL A 470 -8.19 -13.13 -11.29
CA VAL A 470 -7.18 -12.12 -10.93
C VAL A 470 -7.86 -10.90 -10.33
N HIS A 471 -7.60 -10.65 -9.05
CA HIS A 471 -8.10 -9.48 -8.32
C HIS A 471 -7.08 -8.37 -8.35
N ARG A 472 -7.44 -7.22 -8.92
CA ARG A 472 -6.60 -6.02 -8.95
C ARG A 472 -7.27 -4.93 -8.15
N LYS A 473 -6.62 -4.46 -7.09
CA LYS A 473 -7.06 -3.33 -6.29
C LYS A 473 -5.92 -2.34 -6.16
N GLY A 474 -6.10 -1.15 -6.72
CA GLY A 474 -4.99 -0.21 -6.89
C GLY A 474 -3.86 -0.82 -7.73
N ALA A 475 -4.21 -1.63 -8.73
CA ALA A 475 -3.26 -2.24 -9.66
C ALA A 475 -3.93 -2.33 -11.03
N THR A 476 -3.14 -2.20 -12.08
CA THR A 476 -3.63 -2.07 -13.46
C THR A 476 -3.18 -3.28 -14.28
N ARG A 477 -3.99 -3.74 -15.24
CA ARG A 477 -3.54 -4.76 -16.21
C ARG A 477 -2.45 -4.17 -17.11
N ALA A 478 -1.44 -4.97 -17.43
CA ALA A 478 -0.24 -4.58 -18.17
C ALA A 478 0.23 -5.70 -19.11
N PHE A 479 -0.63 -6.12 -20.04
CA PHE A 479 -0.30 -7.19 -20.97
C PHE A 479 0.83 -6.82 -21.94
N PRO A 480 1.73 -7.76 -22.26
CA PRO A 480 2.86 -7.53 -23.17
C PRO A 480 2.41 -7.41 -24.62
N LYS A 481 3.33 -6.94 -25.47
CA LYS A 481 3.22 -7.11 -26.93
C LYS A 481 2.98 -8.57 -27.30
N GLY A 482 2.19 -8.80 -28.34
CA GLY A 482 1.80 -10.11 -28.85
C GLY A 482 0.62 -10.75 -28.11
N HIS A 483 0.19 -10.20 -26.97
CA HIS A 483 -0.87 -10.82 -26.19
C HIS A 483 -2.21 -10.84 -26.96
N PRO A 484 -2.90 -12.00 -27.06
CA PRO A 484 -4.05 -12.18 -27.96
C PRO A 484 -5.28 -11.35 -27.56
N GLU A 485 -5.43 -11.03 -26.27
CA GLU A 485 -6.52 -10.16 -25.78
C GLU A 485 -6.33 -8.67 -26.12
N LEU A 486 -5.16 -8.27 -26.64
CA LEU A 486 -4.95 -6.88 -27.04
C LEU A 486 -5.67 -6.58 -28.36
N PRO A 487 -6.33 -5.41 -28.46
CA PRO A 487 -6.74 -4.84 -29.74
C PRO A 487 -5.55 -4.80 -30.70
N GLU A 488 -5.82 -4.96 -32.00
CA GLU A 488 -4.79 -5.07 -33.05
C GLU A 488 -3.79 -3.90 -32.99
N ARG A 489 -4.30 -2.68 -32.81
CA ARG A 489 -3.51 -1.44 -32.72
C ARG A 489 -2.47 -1.36 -31.59
N TYR A 490 -2.60 -2.22 -30.57
CA TYR A 490 -1.65 -2.27 -29.44
C TYR A 490 -0.89 -3.58 -29.39
N ARG A 491 -1.17 -4.52 -30.29
CA ARG A 491 -0.62 -5.88 -30.21
C ARG A 491 0.87 -5.90 -30.51
N ASP A 492 1.38 -5.03 -31.37
CA ASP A 492 2.81 -4.94 -31.70
C ASP A 492 3.66 -4.27 -30.60
N VAL A 493 3.06 -3.35 -29.84
CA VAL A 493 3.76 -2.57 -28.80
C VAL A 493 3.48 -2.99 -27.35
N GLY A 494 2.32 -3.60 -27.09
CA GLY A 494 1.84 -3.96 -25.75
C GLY A 494 0.77 -3.00 -25.22
N GLN A 495 0.15 -3.37 -24.09
CA GLN A 495 -0.97 -2.61 -23.54
C GLN A 495 -0.52 -1.24 -23.01
N PRO A 496 -1.20 -0.13 -23.37
CA PRO A 496 -1.03 1.12 -22.66
C PRO A 496 -1.42 0.97 -21.18
N VAL A 497 -0.61 1.56 -20.30
CA VAL A 497 -0.82 1.60 -18.86
C VAL A 497 -0.80 3.07 -18.44
N ILE A 498 -1.92 3.57 -17.92
CA ILE A 498 -2.07 4.98 -17.56
C ILE A 498 -1.96 5.12 -16.04
N ILE A 499 -0.97 5.88 -15.59
CA ILE A 499 -0.66 6.08 -14.17
C ILE A 499 -0.94 7.54 -13.78
N PRO A 500 -2.09 7.84 -13.16
CA PRO A 500 -2.37 9.15 -12.58
C PRO A 500 -1.42 9.43 -11.41
N GLY A 501 -0.92 10.67 -11.36
CA GLY A 501 -0.25 11.22 -10.19
C GLY A 501 -1.23 11.77 -9.16
N THR A 502 -1.06 13.06 -8.89
CA THR A 502 -1.93 13.87 -8.04
C THR A 502 -2.27 15.16 -8.75
N MET A 503 -3.17 15.96 -8.20
CA MET A 503 -3.58 17.25 -8.77
C MET A 503 -2.47 18.29 -8.96
N GLY A 504 -1.24 18.02 -8.51
CA GLY A 504 -0.08 18.89 -8.70
C GLY A 504 1.22 18.16 -9.00
N THR A 505 1.18 16.89 -9.41
CA THR A 505 2.37 16.09 -9.75
C THR A 505 2.19 15.42 -11.11
N ALA A 506 3.28 14.87 -11.64
CA ALA A 506 3.25 14.24 -12.95
C ALA A 506 2.31 13.03 -13.03
N SER A 507 1.82 12.74 -14.23
CA SER A 507 1.20 11.48 -14.60
C SER A 507 2.06 10.79 -15.66
N TYR A 508 1.88 9.48 -15.87
CA TYR A 508 2.69 8.71 -16.80
C TYR A 508 1.84 7.82 -17.71
N VAL A 509 2.35 7.61 -18.92
CA VAL A 509 1.97 6.49 -19.77
C VAL A 509 3.14 5.49 -19.77
N LEU A 510 2.84 4.25 -19.43
CA LEU A 510 3.73 3.12 -19.53
C LEU A 510 3.17 2.10 -20.53
N VAL A 511 3.92 1.02 -20.76
CA VAL A 511 3.49 -0.13 -21.54
C VAL A 511 3.73 -1.44 -20.79
N GLY A 512 2.83 -2.40 -20.98
CA GLY A 512 2.93 -3.76 -20.42
C GLY A 512 4.13 -4.54 -20.95
N THR A 513 4.58 -5.52 -20.17
CA THR A 513 5.85 -6.25 -20.42
C THR A 513 5.71 -7.74 -20.17
N GLU A 514 6.60 -8.52 -20.77
CA GLU A 514 6.60 -9.98 -20.62
C GLU A 514 6.87 -10.39 -19.17
N LYS A 515 7.74 -9.65 -18.49
CA LYS A 515 8.05 -9.88 -17.08
C LYS A 515 6.83 -9.66 -16.17
N ALA A 516 5.96 -8.70 -16.49
CA ALA A 516 4.69 -8.56 -15.78
C ALA A 516 3.79 -9.77 -15.96
N LEU A 517 3.69 -10.31 -17.18
CA LEU A 517 2.91 -11.52 -17.44
C LEU A 517 3.40 -12.71 -16.58
N GLN A 518 4.72 -12.85 -16.44
CA GLN A 518 5.37 -13.92 -15.71
C GLN A 518 5.32 -13.76 -14.18
N GLU A 519 5.59 -12.56 -13.66
CA GLU A 519 5.79 -12.35 -12.21
C GLU A 519 4.55 -11.79 -11.49
N THR A 520 3.66 -11.09 -12.20
CA THR A 520 2.56 -10.33 -11.59
C THR A 520 1.20 -10.58 -12.27
N TRP A 521 1.07 -11.69 -13.01
CA TRP A 521 -0.15 -12.01 -13.79
C TRP A 521 -0.56 -10.86 -14.71
N GLY A 522 0.41 -10.27 -15.40
CA GLY A 522 0.23 -9.14 -16.30
C GLY A 522 -0.29 -7.92 -15.57
N SER A 523 0.29 -7.55 -14.43
CA SER A 523 -0.17 -6.43 -13.60
C SER A 523 0.94 -5.45 -13.24
N THR A 524 0.57 -4.20 -13.00
CA THR A 524 1.48 -3.13 -12.56
C THR A 524 0.78 -2.14 -11.62
N CYS A 525 1.46 -1.07 -11.23
CA CYS A 525 0.90 -0.01 -10.38
C CYS A 525 -0.27 0.73 -11.04
N HIS A 526 -0.99 1.53 -10.25
CA HIS A 526 -2.10 2.37 -10.74
C HIS A 526 -1.93 3.87 -10.47
N GLY A 527 -0.96 4.27 -9.64
CA GLY A 527 -0.80 5.64 -9.17
C GLY A 527 0.19 5.72 -8.02
N ALA A 528 0.39 6.92 -7.49
CA ALA A 528 1.30 7.18 -6.37
C ALA A 528 0.92 6.42 -5.08
N GLY A 529 -0.38 6.29 -4.81
CA GLY A 529 -0.89 5.75 -3.55
C GLY A 529 -0.79 6.75 -2.39
N ARG A 530 -1.75 6.70 -1.47
CA ARG A 530 -1.83 7.64 -0.34
C ARG A 530 -0.84 7.29 0.77
N MET A 531 -0.20 8.31 1.33
CA MET A 531 0.60 8.23 2.56
C MET A 531 -0.17 8.76 3.78
N MET A 532 -1.16 9.62 3.57
CA MET A 532 -1.97 10.23 4.64
C MET A 532 -3.44 9.86 4.54
N SER A 533 -4.07 9.67 5.70
CA SER A 533 -5.54 9.61 5.76
C SER A 533 -6.15 10.96 5.35
N ARG A 534 -7.39 10.97 4.85
CA ARG A 534 -8.08 12.22 4.50
C ARG A 534 -8.21 13.18 5.69
N HIS A 535 -8.51 12.64 6.87
CA HIS A 535 -8.58 13.43 8.11
C HIS A 535 -7.25 14.09 8.46
N GLN A 536 -6.14 13.37 8.28
CA GLN A 536 -4.81 13.92 8.50
C GLN A 536 -4.48 15.00 7.48
N ALA A 537 -4.75 14.78 6.20
CA ALA A 537 -4.52 15.76 5.14
C ALA A 537 -5.28 17.08 5.41
N ILE A 538 -6.58 16.99 5.77
CA ILE A 538 -7.39 18.17 6.14
C ILE A 538 -6.78 18.91 7.35
N LYS A 539 -6.26 18.17 8.34
CA LYS A 539 -5.67 18.77 9.53
C LYS A 539 -4.39 19.53 9.19
N GLU A 540 -3.54 18.96 8.36
CA GLU A 540 -2.27 19.55 7.91
C GLU A 540 -2.48 20.69 6.91
N SER A 541 -3.59 20.72 6.18
CA SER A 541 -3.93 21.80 5.25
C SER A 541 -4.56 23.03 5.91
N ARG A 542 -4.75 23.05 7.24
CA ARG A 542 -5.43 24.17 7.93
C ARG A 542 -4.66 25.47 7.76
N GLY A 543 -5.36 26.52 7.33
CA GLY A 543 -4.77 27.85 7.08
C GLY A 543 -4.04 27.96 5.75
N ARG A 544 -3.97 26.89 4.95
CA ARG A 544 -3.37 26.88 3.60
C ARG A 544 -4.42 27.13 2.53
N SER A 545 -3.99 27.72 1.42
CA SER A 545 -4.79 27.82 0.20
C SER A 545 -4.20 26.92 -0.88
N ILE A 546 -4.68 25.67 -0.91
CA ILE A 546 -4.14 24.65 -1.83
C ILE A 546 -4.33 25.06 -3.30
N ALA A 547 -5.41 25.78 -3.62
CA ALA A 547 -5.63 26.31 -4.96
C ALA A 547 -4.56 27.34 -5.35
N ASP A 548 -4.19 28.26 -4.45
CA ASP A 548 -3.16 29.28 -4.73
C ASP A 548 -1.76 28.65 -4.80
N GLU A 549 -1.50 27.62 -4.01
CA GLU A 549 -0.26 26.85 -4.06
C GLU A 549 -0.10 26.09 -5.39
N LEU A 550 -1.19 25.52 -5.91
CA LEU A 550 -1.23 24.89 -7.24
C LEU A 550 -1.08 25.93 -8.35
N LEU A 551 -1.74 27.09 -8.22
CA LEU A 551 -1.64 28.18 -9.19
C LEU A 551 -0.20 28.72 -9.28
N LYS A 552 0.51 28.83 -8.15
CA LYS A 552 1.95 29.18 -8.14
C LYS A 552 2.83 28.15 -8.86
N LYS A 553 2.36 26.91 -9.00
CA LYS A 553 3.00 25.85 -9.80
C LYS A 553 2.48 25.81 -11.24
N GLY A 554 1.64 26.75 -11.65
CA GLY A 554 1.05 26.82 -12.98
C GLY A 554 -0.16 25.89 -13.18
N VAL A 555 -0.79 25.40 -12.11
CA VAL A 555 -1.93 24.48 -12.19
C VAL A 555 -3.23 25.17 -11.73
N LEU A 556 -4.18 25.31 -12.65
CA LEU A 556 -5.51 25.86 -12.34
C LEU A 556 -6.41 24.79 -11.72
N ALA A 557 -6.75 24.95 -10.44
CA ALA A 557 -7.59 24.00 -9.72
C ALA A 557 -9.04 24.48 -9.56
N LYS A 558 -10.00 23.63 -9.95
CA LYS A 558 -11.45 23.82 -9.71
C LYS A 558 -11.95 22.68 -8.84
N ALA A 559 -12.71 23.00 -7.80
CA ALA A 559 -13.34 22.01 -6.93
C ALA A 559 -14.62 22.56 -6.33
N LYS A 560 -15.58 21.68 -6.04
CA LYS A 560 -16.85 22.06 -5.39
C LYS A 560 -16.64 22.60 -3.96
N SER A 561 -15.56 22.20 -3.29
CA SER A 561 -15.23 22.68 -1.95
C SER A 561 -13.72 22.78 -1.73
N LYS A 562 -13.29 23.75 -0.89
CA LYS A 562 -11.90 23.85 -0.42
C LYS A 562 -11.46 22.57 0.31
N ARG A 563 -12.41 21.90 0.98
CA ARG A 563 -12.17 20.63 1.67
C ARG A 563 -11.78 19.51 0.70
N GLY A 564 -12.40 19.42 -0.48
CA GLY A 564 -12.06 18.41 -1.48
C GLY A 564 -10.62 18.52 -1.97
N LEU A 565 -10.13 19.75 -2.16
CA LEU A 565 -8.72 20.00 -2.48
C LEU A 565 -7.79 19.62 -1.31
N ALA A 566 -8.16 19.99 -0.09
CA ALA A 566 -7.39 19.66 1.11
C ALA A 566 -7.23 18.15 1.35
N GLU A 567 -8.28 17.36 1.13
CA GLU A 567 -8.24 15.89 1.29
C GLU A 567 -7.25 15.21 0.35
N GLU A 568 -6.88 15.90 -0.73
CA GLU A 568 -6.25 15.36 -1.91
C GLU A 568 -4.98 16.14 -2.31
N MET A 569 -4.44 16.94 -1.39
CA MET A 569 -3.19 17.70 -1.55
C MET A 569 -2.05 16.76 -2.00
N PRO A 570 -1.14 17.21 -2.89
CA PRO A 570 -0.05 16.37 -3.40
C PRO A 570 0.74 15.63 -2.32
N GLU A 571 0.99 16.30 -1.18
CA GLU A 571 1.75 15.77 -0.04
C GLU A 571 1.04 14.62 0.70
N ALA A 572 -0.26 14.40 0.44
CA ALA A 572 -1.00 13.27 0.97
C ALA A 572 -0.67 11.94 0.26
N TYR A 573 0.11 12.00 -0.83
CA TYR A 573 0.47 10.87 -1.69
C TYR A 573 1.98 10.63 -1.71
N LYS A 574 2.39 9.44 -2.17
CA LYS A 574 3.80 9.17 -2.45
C LYS A 574 4.26 9.98 -3.66
N ASP A 575 5.57 10.06 -3.84
CA ASP A 575 6.13 10.54 -5.10
C ASP A 575 5.86 9.51 -6.21
N VAL A 576 5.09 9.92 -7.22
CA VAL A 576 4.78 9.10 -8.39
C VAL A 576 6.06 8.74 -9.16
N ASP A 577 7.05 9.64 -9.25
CA ASP A 577 8.27 9.41 -10.01
C ASP A 577 9.07 8.23 -9.42
N GLU A 578 9.09 8.10 -8.10
CA GLU A 578 9.72 6.96 -7.41
C GLU A 578 8.92 5.66 -7.58
N VAL A 579 7.57 5.71 -7.58
CA VAL A 579 6.75 4.53 -7.91
C VAL A 579 7.03 4.03 -9.31
N ILE A 580 7.10 4.94 -10.29
CA ILE A 580 7.40 4.61 -11.69
C ILE A 580 8.79 4.00 -11.83
N LYS A 581 9.79 4.57 -11.16
CA LYS A 581 11.15 4.06 -11.15
C LYS A 581 11.26 2.65 -10.58
N VAL A 582 10.46 2.31 -9.56
CA VAL A 582 10.42 0.95 -9.00
C VAL A 582 9.80 -0.03 -10.00
N VAL A 583 8.67 0.30 -10.63
CA VAL A 583 8.03 -0.64 -11.58
C VAL A 583 8.84 -0.83 -12.86
N GLU A 584 9.54 0.22 -13.32
CA GLU A 584 10.48 0.14 -14.43
C GLU A 584 11.73 -0.66 -14.06
N GLY A 585 12.32 -0.42 -12.89
CA GLY A 585 13.47 -1.19 -12.39
C GLY A 585 13.14 -2.67 -12.14
N ALA A 586 11.90 -2.96 -11.70
CA ALA A 586 11.39 -4.32 -11.61
C ALA A 586 11.15 -4.94 -13.00
N GLY A 587 11.04 -4.13 -14.05
CA GLY A 587 10.82 -4.56 -15.44
C GLY A 587 9.38 -4.97 -15.75
N ILE A 588 8.42 -4.68 -14.86
CA ILE A 588 7.00 -5.04 -15.03
C ILE A 588 6.23 -3.99 -15.85
N SER A 589 6.82 -2.83 -16.12
CA SER A 589 6.32 -1.85 -17.09
C SER A 589 7.47 -1.01 -17.63
N LYS A 590 7.35 -0.52 -18.87
CA LYS A 590 8.33 0.39 -19.48
C LYS A 590 7.73 1.78 -19.64
N LYS A 591 8.48 2.85 -19.34
CA LYS A 591 7.99 4.23 -19.52
C LYS A 591 7.84 4.57 -21.00
N VAL A 592 6.78 5.32 -21.32
CA VAL A 592 6.50 5.83 -22.67
C VAL A 592 6.45 7.35 -22.66
N ALA A 593 5.64 7.95 -21.78
CA ALA A 593 5.49 9.40 -21.69
C ALA A 593 5.30 9.89 -20.25
N LYS A 594 5.75 11.12 -19.97
CA LYS A 594 5.46 11.89 -18.75
C LYS A 594 4.61 13.10 -19.09
N MET A 595 3.58 13.33 -18.28
CA MET A 595 2.70 14.48 -18.40
C MET A 595 2.69 15.28 -17.10
N ILE A 596 2.49 16.60 -17.19
CA ILE A 596 2.23 17.46 -16.04
C ILE A 596 0.84 18.11 -16.16
N PRO A 597 0.12 18.30 -15.05
CA PRO A 597 -1.17 18.97 -15.09
C PRO A 597 -0.99 20.46 -15.38
N LEU A 598 -1.89 21.02 -16.20
CA LEU A 598 -2.07 22.46 -16.42
C LEU A 598 -3.35 22.96 -15.73
N ALA A 599 -4.38 22.12 -15.69
CA ALA A 599 -5.63 22.41 -14.99
C ALA A 599 -6.28 21.13 -14.48
N VAL A 600 -6.98 21.21 -13.35
CA VAL A 600 -7.57 20.06 -12.66
C VAL A 600 -8.96 20.40 -12.11
N ILE A 601 -9.91 19.50 -12.36
CA ILE A 601 -11.22 19.47 -11.69
C ILE A 601 -11.20 18.37 -10.65
N LYS A 602 -11.45 18.74 -9.39
CA LYS A 602 -11.63 17.81 -8.28
C LYS A 602 -13.09 17.65 -7.92
N GLY A 603 -13.44 16.39 -7.68
CA GLY A 603 -14.72 15.96 -7.16
C GLY A 603 -14.98 16.21 -5.69
#